data_AF-A0A960IIC5-F1
#
_entry.id   AF-A0A960IIC5-F1
#
_cell.length_a   1.000
_cell.length_b   1.000
_cell.length_c   1.000
_cell.angle_alpha   90.00
_cell.angle_beta   90.00
_cell.angle_gamma   90.00
#
_symmetry.space_group_name_H-M   'P 1'
#
loop_
_entity.id
_entity.type
_entity.pdbx_description
1 polymer ?
#
loop_
_entity_poly.entity_id
_entity_poly.type
_entity_poly.pdbx_seq_one_letter_code
_entity_poly.pdbx_strand_id
1 'polypeptide(L)' 'MKLSSTVGDDDLRHLRWLAGAIGDDLLDAAVITTGTEAYRRADGIAVIPAALLTV' A
#
# COMPACT_ATOMS: atom_id res chain seq x y z
N MET A 1 -12.62 4.46 -5.13
CA MET A 1 -11.86 4.50 -6.39
C MET A 1 -11.25 3.13 -6.63
N LYS A 2 -11.15 2.64 -7.88
CA LYS A 2 -10.63 1.28 -8.17
C LYS A 2 -9.19 1.28 -8.70
N LEU A 3 -8.74 2.40 -9.29
CA LEU A 3 -7.36 2.64 -9.71
C LEU A 3 -7.02 4.12 -9.48
N SER A 4 -5.85 4.38 -8.88
CA SER A 4 -5.33 5.73 -8.62
C SER A 4 -3.81 5.74 -8.77
N SER A 5 -3.26 6.81 -9.33
CA SER A 5 -1.81 7.03 -9.45
C SER A 5 -1.18 7.57 -8.18
N THR A 6 -1.99 8.10 -7.26
CA THR A 6 -1.57 8.62 -5.95
C THR A 6 -2.39 7.96 -4.86
N VAL A 7 -1.74 7.62 -3.74
CA VAL A 7 -2.39 6.99 -2.58
C VAL A 7 -2.51 8.02 -1.47
N GLY A 8 -3.75 8.35 -1.11
CA GLY A 8 -4.07 9.20 0.04
C GLY A 8 -4.29 8.39 1.32
N ASP A 9 -4.44 9.10 2.44
CA ASP A 9 -4.68 8.44 3.74
C ASP A 9 -6.03 7.71 3.79
N ASP A 10 -7.05 8.23 3.10
CA ASP A 10 -8.37 7.62 3.03
C ASP A 10 -8.36 6.28 2.29
N ASP A 11 -7.51 6.13 1.27
CA ASP A 11 -7.38 4.89 0.50
C ASP A 11 -6.81 3.74 1.36
N LEU A 12 -6.05 4.07 2.41
CA LEU A 12 -5.37 3.10 3.27
C LEU A 12 -6.09 2.80 4.58
N ARG A 13 -7.19 3.49 4.90
CA ARG A 13 -7.92 3.28 6.16
C ARG A 13 -8.27 1.81 6.41
N HIS A 14 -8.78 1.11 5.39
CA HIS A 14 -9.13 -0.31 5.51
C HIS A 14 -7.90 -1.20 5.66
N LEU A 15 -6.80 -0.86 4.97
CA LEU A 15 -5.56 -1.61 5.09
C LEU A 15 -4.95 -1.46 6.50
N ARG A 16 -5.00 -0.25 7.08
CA ARG A 16 -4.54 -0.01 8.46
C ARG A 16 -5.42 -0.71 9.50
N TRP A 17 -6.73 -0.73 9.29
CA TRP A 17 -7.63 -1.52 10.13
C TRP A 17 -7.28 -3.01 10.06
N LEU A 18 -7.06 -3.55 8.86
CA LEU A 18 -6.69 -4.95 8.67
C LEU A 18 -5.33 -5.25 9.32
N ALA A 19 -4.35 -4.36 9.19
CA ALA A 19 -3.06 -4.50 9.83
C ALA A 19 -3.18 -4.57 11.36
N GLY A 20 -4.01 -3.72 11.96
CA GLY A 20 -4.30 -3.77 13.40
C GLY A 20 -5.04 -5.05 13.82
N ALA A 21 -5.88 -5.62 12.95
CA ALA A 21 -6.58 -6.86 13.23
C ALA A 21 -5.67 -8.11 13.14
N ILE A 22 -4.66 -8.09 12.25
CA ILE A 22 -3.66 -9.17 12.15
C ILE A 22 -2.61 -9.03 13.26
N GLY A 23 -2.21 -7.81 13.61
CA GLY A 23 -1.24 -7.55 14.67
C GLY A 23 0.18 -8.02 14.30
N ASP A 24 0.89 -8.58 15.27
CA ASP A 24 2.31 -8.94 15.15
C ASP A 24 2.58 -10.07 14.13
N ASP A 25 1.55 -10.79 13.70
CA ASP A 25 1.65 -11.81 12.64
C ASP A 25 1.76 -11.19 11.24
N LEU A 26 1.58 -9.87 11.09
CA LEU A 26 1.72 -9.17 9.82
C LEU A 26 3.19 -8.85 9.53
N LEU A 27 3.74 -9.48 8.49
CA LEU A 27 5.13 -9.25 8.08
C LEU A 27 5.34 -7.87 7.42
N ASP A 28 4.47 -7.48 6.48
CA ASP A 28 4.54 -6.19 5.79
C ASP A 28 3.19 -5.84 5.13
N ALA A 29 2.98 -4.56 4.82
CA ALA A 29 1.80 -4.06 4.12
C ALA A 29 2.20 -3.27 2.87
N ALA A 30 1.55 -3.56 1.74
CA ALA A 30 1.79 -2.85 0.49
C ALA A 30 0.48 -2.53 -0.25
N VAL A 31 0.48 -1.44 -1.01
CA VAL A 31 -0.56 -1.09 -1.97
C VAL A 31 0.01 -1.03 -3.37
N ILE A 32 -0.69 -1.69 -4.29
CA ILE A 32 -0.34 -1.68 -5.70
C ILE A 32 -1.07 -0.54 -6.40
N THR A 33 -0.33 0.27 -7.16
CA THR A 33 -0.85 1.48 -7.81
C THR A 33 -0.55 1.50 -9.31
N THR A 34 -1.10 2.48 -10.01
CA THR A 34 -0.75 2.79 -11.41
C THR A 34 0.23 3.97 -11.50
N GLY A 35 0.95 4.28 -10.42
CA GLY A 35 1.98 5.32 -10.40
C GLY A 35 3.26 4.88 -11.12
N THR A 36 4.34 5.65 -10.98
CA THR A 36 5.63 5.39 -11.64
C THR A 36 6.76 5.06 -10.68
N GLU A 37 6.66 5.47 -9.42
CA GLU A 37 7.73 5.34 -8.44
C GLU A 37 7.27 4.48 -7.25
N ALA A 38 8.18 3.60 -6.80
CA ALA A 38 8.00 2.87 -5.55
C ALA A 38 8.59 3.67 -4.39
N TYR A 39 7.86 3.73 -3.28
CA TYR A 39 8.33 4.40 -2.05
C TYR A 39 7.70 3.77 -0.81
N ARG A 40 8.36 3.96 0.33
CA ARG A 40 7.81 3.58 1.64
C ARG A 40 7.31 4.83 2.36
N ARG A 41 6.09 4.74 2.88
CA ARG A 41 5.46 5.82 3.64
C ARG A 41 5.90 5.80 5.10
N ALA A 42 5.66 6.90 5.80
CA ALA A 42 5.98 7.05 7.21
C ALA A 42 5.18 6.09 8.12
N ASP A 43 4.00 5.63 7.68
CA ASP A 43 3.20 4.62 8.37
C ASP A 43 3.64 3.18 8.07
N GLY A 44 4.77 3.01 7.37
CA GLY A 44 5.35 1.72 7.06
C GLY A 44 4.75 1.05 5.83
N ILE A 45 3.69 1.56 5.21
CA ILE A 45 3.08 0.90 4.03
C ILE A 45 3.93 1.17 2.77
N ALA A 46 4.25 0.11 2.04
CA ALA A 46 4.93 0.21 0.75
C ALA A 46 3.94 0.58 -0.36
N VAL A 47 4.28 1.56 -1.19
CA VAL A 47 3.54 1.90 -2.40
C VAL A 47 4.33 1.38 -3.59
N ILE A 48 3.72 0.48 -4.37
CA ILE A 48 4.41 -0.24 -5.44
C ILE A 48 3.59 -0.12 -6.73
N PRO A 49 4.11 0.57 -7.75
CA PRO A 49 3.51 0.52 -9.08
C PRO A 49 3.41 -0.90 -9.64
N ALA A 50 2.26 -1.26 -10.18
CA ALA A 50 2.05 -2.56 -10.84
C ALA A 50 3.07 -2.82 -11.95
N ALA A 51 3.49 -1.76 -12.65
CA ALA A 51 4.49 -1.84 -13.71
C ALA A 51 5.88 -2.29 -13.24
N LEU A 52 6.18 -2.22 -11.93
CA LEU A 52 7.46 -2.66 -11.36
C LEU A 52 7.42 -4.12 -10.85
N LEU A 53 6.26 -4.79 -10.91
CA LEU A 53 6.08 -6.17 -10.46
C LEU A 53 6.16 -7.19 -11.59
N THR A 54 6.56 -6.77 -12.79
CA THR A 54 6.73 -7.67 -13.93
C THR A 54 8.03 -8.46 -13.75
N VAL A 55 7.88 -9.76 -13.47
CA VAL A 55 8.93 -10.77 -13.59
C VAL A 55 8.96 -11.38 -14.99
#